data_AF-A0A7G1IEN7-F1
#
_entry.id   AF-A0A7G1IEN7-F1
#
_cell.length_a   1.000
_cell.length_b   1.000
_cell.length_c   1.000
_cell.angle_alpha   90.00
_cell.angle_beta   90.00
_cell.angle_gamma   90.00
#
_symmetry.space_group_name_H-M   'P 1'
#
loop_
_entity.id
_entity.type
_entity.pdbx_description
1 polymer ?
#
loop_
_entity_poly.entity_id
_entity_poly.type
_entity_poly.pdbx_seq_one_letter_code
_entity_poly.pdbx_strand_id
1 'polypeptide(L)'
;MIAALQTLQRWLADDRREVLVVLTCGAVGLGGEGVRDLAGAAVWGLVRSAQAEYPGRVVLLDSDGSVAADAVVGAGEPQLVVRSGVVYGARLAVVNSGLTLPDRLWRLGVGGGGTFEEVAARPCPRVDLAARQVRVAVGAVGVNFRDVLVALGMYPGGGELGAEGAGVVVEVGPGSRGCPSVTR
;
A
#
# COMPACT_ATOMS: atom_id res chain seq x y z
N MET A 1 -24.46 2.32 -5.42
CA MET A 1 -24.30 0.85 -5.54
C MET A 1 -25.52 0.17 -6.16
N ILE A 2 -26.72 0.30 -5.58
CA ILE A 2 -27.96 -0.34 -6.11
C ILE A 2 -28.23 0.03 -7.57
N ALA A 3 -28.11 1.31 -7.93
CA ALA A 3 -28.31 1.78 -9.31
C ALA A 3 -27.29 1.17 -10.31
N ALA A 4 -26.05 0.94 -9.87
CA ALA A 4 -25.02 0.32 -10.71
C ALA A 4 -25.36 -1.15 -10.98
N LEU A 5 -25.76 -1.90 -9.95
CA LEU A 5 -26.21 -3.29 -10.08
C LEU A 5 -27.42 -3.40 -11.02
N GLN A 6 -28.44 -2.57 -10.84
CA GLN A 6 -29.64 -2.58 -11.68
C GLN A 6 -29.34 -2.24 -13.13
N THR A 7 -28.37 -1.35 -13.38
CA THR A 7 -27.95 -1.00 -14.75
C THR A 7 -27.19 -2.15 -15.39
N LEU A 8 -26.29 -2.77 -14.63
CA LEU A 8 -25.52 -3.93 -15.07
C LEU A 8 -26.42 -5.13 -15.38
N GLN A 9 -27.36 -5.46 -14.49
CA GLN A 9 -28.32 -6.55 -14.69
C GLN A 9 -29.20 -6.32 -15.92
N ARG A 10 -29.75 -5.11 -16.09
CA ARG A 10 -30.56 -4.78 -17.28
C ARG A 10 -29.75 -4.89 -18.56
N TRP A 11 -28.49 -4.43 -18.56
CA TRP A 11 -27.63 -4.51 -19.73
C TRP A 11 -27.28 -5.96 -20.11
N LEU A 12 -26.96 -6.79 -19.11
CA LEU A 12 -26.55 -8.19 -19.32
C LEU A 12 -27.73 -9.11 -19.64
N ALA A 13 -28.95 -8.76 -19.24
CA ALA A 13 -30.15 -9.50 -19.59
C ALA A 13 -30.54 -9.37 -21.07
N ASP A 14 -30.11 -8.31 -21.75
CA ASP A 14 -30.35 -8.12 -23.17
C ASP A 14 -29.31 -8.89 -24.01
N ASP A 15 -29.75 -9.45 -25.15
CA ASP A 15 -28.92 -10.22 -26.09
C ASP A 15 -28.06 -9.32 -27.02
N ARG A 16 -27.53 -8.26 -26.42
CA ARG A 16 -26.68 -7.24 -27.06
C ARG A 16 -25.30 -7.78 -27.38
N ARG A 17 -24.73 -7.33 -28.50
CA ARG A 17 -23.35 -7.67 -28.91
C ARG A 17 -22.33 -6.59 -28.49
N GLU A 18 -22.81 -5.44 -28.03
CA GLU A 18 -21.99 -4.33 -27.59
C GLU A 18 -21.35 -4.58 -26.21
N VAL A 19 -20.17 -3.98 -26.01
CA VAL A 19 -19.43 -4.02 -24.75
C VAL A 19 -19.88 -2.85 -23.87
N LEU A 20 -20.18 -3.13 -22.60
CA LEU A 20 -20.43 -2.09 -21.60
C LEU A 20 -19.11 -1.62 -20.99
N VAL A 21 -18.84 -0.33 -21.04
CA VAL A 21 -17.70 0.28 -20.35
C VAL A 21 -18.18 0.92 -19.06
N VAL A 22 -17.66 0.45 -17.92
CA VAL A 22 -17.91 1.06 -16.62
C VAL A 22 -16.74 1.99 -16.31
N LEU A 23 -16.98 3.29 -16.47
CA LEU A 23 -16.00 4.34 -16.25
C LEU A 23 -16.07 4.86 -14.80
N THR A 24 -14.91 4.93 -14.14
CA THR A 24 -14.75 5.55 -12.82
C THR A 24 -13.56 6.53 -12.81
N CYS A 25 -13.41 7.32 -11.76
CA CYS A 25 -12.25 8.20 -11.56
C CYS A 25 -11.75 8.12 -10.11
N GLY A 26 -10.54 7.60 -9.92
CA GLY A 26 -9.93 7.45 -8.60
C GLY A 26 -10.48 6.29 -7.77
N ALA A 27 -11.16 5.32 -8.40
CA ALA A 27 -11.65 4.10 -7.76
C ALA A 27 -10.56 3.04 -7.58
N VAL A 28 -9.41 3.21 -8.26
CA VAL A 28 -8.26 2.31 -8.18
C VAL A 28 -7.01 3.13 -7.85
N GLY A 29 -6.25 2.70 -6.84
CA GLY A 29 -4.95 3.29 -6.51
C GLY A 29 -3.83 2.56 -7.25
N LEU A 30 -2.93 3.31 -7.89
CA LEU A 30 -1.64 2.78 -8.34
C LEU A 30 -0.61 2.81 -7.19
N GLY A 31 0.58 2.26 -7.40
CA GLY A 31 1.63 2.23 -6.38
C GLY A 31 1.92 3.64 -5.83
N GLY A 32 1.76 3.82 -4.51
CA GLY A 32 1.94 5.11 -3.83
C GLY A 32 0.70 6.03 -3.84
N GLU A 33 -0.38 5.65 -4.52
CA GLU A 33 -1.65 6.40 -4.54
C GLU A 33 -2.70 5.76 -3.63
N GLY A 34 -3.47 6.60 -2.93
CA GLY A 34 -4.67 6.17 -2.23
C GLY A 34 -5.90 6.10 -3.16
N VAL A 35 -6.86 5.24 -2.83
CA VAL A 35 -8.19 5.25 -3.48
C VAL A 35 -8.97 6.48 -3.01
N ARG A 36 -9.45 7.29 -3.95
CA ARG A 36 -10.20 8.54 -3.68
C ARG A 36 -11.71 8.36 -3.81
N ASP A 37 -12.15 7.42 -4.65
CA ASP A 37 -13.55 7.08 -4.84
C ASP A 37 -13.85 5.66 -4.31
N LEU A 38 -14.20 5.58 -3.02
CA LEU A 38 -14.54 4.31 -2.38
C LEU A 38 -15.84 3.69 -2.94
N ALA A 39 -16.78 4.52 -3.39
CA ALA A 39 -18.03 4.03 -3.97
C ALA A 39 -17.77 3.40 -5.34
N GLY A 40 -16.95 4.04 -6.16
CA GLY A 40 -16.43 3.48 -7.41
C GLY A 40 -15.63 2.20 -7.17
N ALA A 41 -14.81 2.14 -6.12
CA ALA A 41 -14.06 0.93 -5.77
C ALA A 41 -14.99 -0.26 -5.44
N ALA A 42 -16.11 -0.01 -4.76
CA ALA A 42 -17.14 -1.02 -4.53
C ALA A 42 -17.83 -1.46 -5.84
N VAL A 43 -18.07 -0.52 -6.77
CA VAL A 43 -18.58 -0.85 -8.11
C VAL A 43 -17.59 -1.72 -8.88
N TRP A 44 -16.29 -1.44 -8.81
CA TRP A 44 -15.24 -2.31 -9.39
C TRP A 44 -15.34 -3.74 -8.86
N GLY A 45 -15.52 -3.92 -7.55
CA GLY A 45 -15.73 -5.24 -6.95
C GLY A 45 -16.94 -5.97 -7.53
N LEU A 46 -18.09 -5.29 -7.60
CA LEU A 46 -19.32 -5.85 -8.17
C LEU A 46 -19.14 -6.25 -9.64
N VAL A 47 -18.58 -5.37 -10.45
CA VAL A 47 -18.45 -5.57 -11.90
C VAL A 47 -17.44 -6.67 -12.21
N ARG A 48 -16.37 -6.82 -11.42
CA ARG A 48 -15.43 -7.95 -11.56
C ARG A 48 -16.13 -9.30 -11.41
N SER A 49 -17.11 -9.43 -10.51
CA SER A 49 -17.92 -10.65 -10.41
C SER A 49 -18.70 -10.91 -11.69
N ALA A 50 -19.33 -9.88 -12.26
CA ALA A 50 -20.04 -10.01 -13.54
C ALA A 50 -19.10 -10.32 -14.71
N GLN A 51 -17.86 -9.82 -14.73
CA GLN A 51 -16.88 -10.16 -15.76
C GLN A 51 -16.50 -11.65 -15.75
N ALA A 52 -16.52 -12.29 -14.59
CA ALA A 52 -16.26 -13.74 -14.48
C ALA A 52 -17.41 -14.56 -15.09
N GLU A 53 -18.65 -14.09 -14.97
CA GLU A 53 -19.83 -14.74 -15.54
C GLU A 53 -20.07 -14.41 -17.02
N TYR A 54 -19.71 -13.19 -17.45
CA TYR A 54 -19.90 -12.69 -18.81
C TYR A 54 -18.58 -12.16 -19.42
N PRO A 55 -17.61 -13.03 -19.76
CA PRO A 55 -16.32 -12.62 -20.29
C PRO A 55 -16.45 -11.79 -21.59
N GLY A 56 -15.70 -10.69 -21.68
CA GLY A 56 -15.68 -9.82 -22.86
C GLY A 56 -16.90 -8.92 -23.05
N ARG A 57 -17.94 -9.03 -22.21
CA ARG A 57 -19.15 -8.19 -22.30
C ARG A 57 -19.04 -6.86 -21.55
N VAL A 58 -18.13 -6.77 -20.59
CA VAL A 58 -17.96 -5.58 -19.72
C VAL A 58 -16.49 -5.26 -19.54
N VAL A 59 -16.13 -3.99 -19.69
CA VAL A 59 -14.77 -3.46 -19.44
C VAL A 59 -14.84 -2.46 -18.28
N LEU A 60 -13.92 -2.60 -17.33
CA LEU A 60 -13.69 -1.64 -16.26
C LEU A 60 -12.59 -0.67 -16.66
N LEU A 61 -12.86 0.63 -16.55
CA LEU A 61 -11.90 1.69 -16.86
C LEU A 61 -11.92 2.73 -15.75
N ASP A 62 -10.80 2.93 -15.07
CA ASP A 62 -10.62 4.05 -14.15
C ASP A 62 -9.70 5.09 -14.76
N SER A 63 -10.22 6.27 -15.09
CA SER A 63 -9.50 7.26 -15.90
C SER A 63 -9.48 8.64 -15.23
N ASP A 64 -8.35 9.32 -15.37
CA ASP A 64 -8.22 10.75 -15.06
C ASP A 64 -8.56 11.66 -16.24
N GLY A 65 -9.01 11.09 -17.37
CA GLY A 65 -9.40 11.80 -18.58
C GLY A 65 -8.25 12.17 -19.52
N SER A 66 -7.00 11.77 -19.19
CA SER A 66 -5.84 12.07 -20.03
C SER A 66 -5.78 11.30 -21.36
N VAL A 67 -6.55 10.20 -21.48
CA VAL A 67 -6.72 9.42 -22.72
C VAL A 67 -8.21 9.16 -22.92
N ALA A 68 -8.66 9.27 -24.17
CA ALA A 68 -10.04 9.00 -24.55
C ALA A 68 -10.41 7.52 -24.34
N ALA A 69 -11.61 7.26 -23.81
CA ALA A 69 -12.01 5.92 -23.41
C ALA A 69 -12.13 4.93 -24.58
N ASP A 70 -12.56 5.40 -25.74
CA ASP A 70 -12.67 4.63 -26.99
C ASP A 70 -11.30 4.14 -27.48
N ALA A 71 -10.27 4.97 -27.37
CA ALA A 71 -8.90 4.59 -27.71
C ALA A 71 -8.33 3.51 -26.78
N VAL A 72 -8.78 3.47 -25.52
CA VAL A 72 -8.27 2.56 -24.48
C VAL A 72 -8.97 1.19 -24.53
N VAL A 73 -10.29 1.18 -24.73
CA VAL A 73 -11.11 -0.06 -24.73
C VAL A 73 -10.76 -0.97 -25.91
N GLY A 74 -10.22 -0.44 -27.00
CA GLY A 74 -9.72 -1.22 -28.15
C GLY A 74 -8.54 -2.15 -27.83
N ALA A 75 -7.89 -2.02 -26.67
CA ALA A 75 -6.74 -2.84 -26.28
C ALA A 75 -7.09 -4.31 -25.94
N GLY A 76 -8.38 -4.65 -25.83
CA GLY A 76 -8.81 -6.02 -25.51
C GLY A 76 -8.60 -6.44 -24.05
N GLU A 77 -8.29 -5.47 -23.18
CA GLU A 77 -8.09 -5.69 -21.75
C GLU A 77 -9.41 -5.50 -20.97
N PRO A 78 -9.77 -6.41 -20.04
CA PRO A 78 -11.02 -6.31 -19.31
C PRO A 78 -10.99 -5.25 -18.21
N GLN A 79 -9.81 -4.89 -17.71
CA GLN A 79 -9.63 -4.00 -16.56
C GLN A 79 -8.43 -3.08 -16.80
N LEU A 80 -8.72 -1.79 -16.89
CA LEU A 80 -7.78 -0.75 -17.31
C LEU A 80 -7.79 0.42 -16.33
N VAL A 81 -6.62 1.01 -16.13
CA VAL A 81 -6.45 2.27 -15.41
C VAL A 81 -5.67 3.24 -16.29
N VAL A 82 -6.09 4.50 -16.33
CA VAL A 82 -5.40 5.58 -17.05
C VAL A 82 -4.94 6.63 -16.05
N ARG A 83 -3.64 6.93 -16.06
CA ARG A 83 -3.03 7.99 -15.26
C ARG A 83 -1.99 8.73 -16.08
N SER A 84 -2.13 10.06 -16.16
CA SER A 84 -1.16 10.96 -16.78
C SER A 84 -0.72 10.51 -18.19
N GLY A 85 -1.68 10.07 -19.01
CA GLY A 85 -1.45 9.60 -20.37
C GLY A 85 -0.98 8.15 -20.50
N VAL A 86 -0.76 7.44 -19.39
CA VAL A 86 -0.29 6.05 -19.37
C VAL A 86 -1.46 5.11 -19.09
N VAL A 87 -1.56 4.04 -19.88
CA VAL A 87 -2.57 2.99 -19.74
C VAL A 87 -1.96 1.78 -19.03
N TYR A 88 -2.61 1.32 -17.96
CA TYR A 88 -2.21 0.17 -17.16
C TYR A 88 -3.26 -0.93 -17.28
N GLY A 89 -2.83 -2.17 -17.56
CA GLY A 89 -3.67 -3.36 -17.51
C GLY A 89 -3.55 -4.07 -16.16
N ALA A 90 -4.67 -4.54 -15.62
CA ALA A 90 -4.65 -5.27 -14.35
C ALA A 90 -4.08 -6.68 -14.53
N ARG A 91 -3.12 -7.07 -13.70
CA ARG A 91 -2.55 -8.43 -13.62
C ARG A 91 -2.38 -8.82 -12.17
N LEU A 92 -2.68 -10.09 -11.87
CA LEU A 92 -2.33 -10.68 -10.59
C LEU A 92 -0.89 -11.21 -10.68
N ALA A 93 -0.05 -10.80 -9.73
CA ALA A 93 1.30 -11.31 -9.58
C ALA A 93 1.52 -11.72 -8.13
N VAL A 94 2.33 -12.75 -7.92
CA VAL A 94 2.84 -13.05 -6.58
C VAL A 94 3.81 -11.94 -6.21
N VAL A 95 3.47 -11.21 -5.15
CA VAL A 95 4.30 -10.13 -4.65
C VAL A 95 5.18 -10.69 -3.52
N ASN A 96 6.43 -10.99 -3.83
CA ASN A 96 7.46 -11.32 -2.83
C ASN A 96 8.09 -10.05 -2.22
N SER A 97 7.37 -8.92 -2.23
CA SER A 97 7.86 -7.65 -1.68
C SER A 97 7.21 -7.40 -0.33
N GLY A 98 7.87 -7.89 0.71
CA GLY A 98 7.54 -7.59 2.09
C GLY A 98 8.70 -8.00 2.98
N LEU A 99 9.02 -7.19 3.98
CA LEU A 99 9.98 -7.58 5.02
C LEU A 99 9.38 -8.76 5.79
N THR A 100 10.05 -9.91 5.81
CA THR A 100 9.68 -11.00 6.70
C THR A 100 10.00 -10.60 8.14
N LEU A 101 8.97 -10.40 8.96
CA LEU A 101 9.13 -10.00 10.35
C LEU A 101 9.33 -11.23 11.24
N PRO A 102 10.36 -11.25 12.12
CA PRO A 102 10.49 -12.28 13.14
C PRO A 102 9.32 -12.28 14.13
N ASP A 103 9.03 -13.45 14.72
CA ASP A 103 8.07 -13.67 15.81
C ASP A 103 8.55 -13.20 17.20
N ARG A 104 9.65 -12.45 17.22
CA ARG A 104 10.37 -11.95 18.41
C ARG A 104 10.71 -10.49 18.22
N LEU A 105 11.24 -9.83 19.25
CA LEU A 105 11.74 -8.47 19.12
C LEU A 105 12.70 -8.37 17.93
N TRP A 106 12.45 -7.37 17.09
CA TRP A 106 13.20 -7.13 15.87
C TRP A 106 13.38 -5.64 15.67
N ARG A 107 14.32 -5.29 14.81
CA ARG A 107 14.56 -3.93 14.33
C ARG A 107 14.89 -3.94 12.85
N LEU A 108 14.69 -2.82 12.16
CA LEU A 108 15.23 -2.66 10.82
C LEU A 108 16.75 -2.54 10.91
N GLY A 109 17.44 -3.33 10.10
CA GLY A 109 18.88 -3.26 9.92
C GLY A 109 19.21 -3.18 8.45
N VAL A 110 20.37 -2.61 8.16
CA VAL A 110 20.94 -2.50 6.81
C VAL A 110 22.08 -3.50 6.68
N GLY A 111 22.30 -4.04 5.48
CA GLY A 111 23.52 -4.77 5.18
C GLY A 111 24.69 -3.83 4.91
N GLY A 112 25.84 -4.41 4.57
CA GLY A 112 27.08 -3.66 4.33
C GLY A 112 27.24 -3.15 2.89
N GLY A 113 26.37 -3.54 1.96
CA GLY A 113 26.50 -3.26 0.54
C GLY A 113 25.92 -1.93 0.08
N GLY A 114 25.26 -1.17 0.96
CA GLY A 114 24.78 0.18 0.65
C GLY A 114 23.62 0.21 -0.36
N THR A 115 22.79 -0.84 -0.38
CA THR A 115 21.60 -0.91 -1.23
C THR A 115 20.34 -1.08 -0.38
N PHE A 116 19.19 -0.65 -0.91
CA PHE A 116 17.90 -0.83 -0.23
C PHE A 116 17.45 -2.30 -0.15
N GLU A 117 17.97 -3.16 -1.05
CA GLU A 117 17.64 -4.59 -1.05
C GLU A 117 18.15 -5.31 0.21
N GLU A 118 19.16 -4.77 0.86
CA GLU A 118 19.74 -5.33 2.09
C GLU A 118 19.05 -4.83 3.37
N VAL A 119 18.02 -3.98 3.26
CA VAL A 119 17.18 -3.60 4.39
C VAL A 119 16.37 -4.83 4.81
N ALA A 120 16.56 -5.26 6.05
CA ALA A 120 15.92 -6.46 6.59
C ALA A 120 15.46 -6.25 8.04
N ALA A 121 14.39 -6.94 8.43
CA ALA A 121 14.00 -7.05 9.83
C ALA A 121 14.93 -8.07 10.51
N ARG A 122 15.74 -7.60 11.45
CA ARG A 122 16.71 -8.42 12.18
C ARG A 122 16.27 -8.60 13.62
N PRO A 123 16.39 -9.81 14.19
CA PRO A 123 16.16 -10.03 15.61
C PRO A 123 16.98 -9.06 16.49
N CYS A 124 16.37 -8.57 17.56
CA CYS A 124 17.00 -7.71 18.54
C CYS A 124 16.77 -8.30 19.94
N PRO A 125 17.80 -8.43 20.78
CA PRO A 125 17.63 -8.93 22.14
C PRO A 125 16.79 -7.97 22.98
N ARG A 126 16.04 -8.51 23.93
CA ARG A 126 15.42 -7.70 24.98
C ARG A 126 16.52 -7.22 25.93
N VAL A 127 16.56 -5.93 26.20
CA VAL A 127 17.48 -5.31 27.18
C VAL A 127 16.67 -4.84 28.37
N ASP A 128 17.12 -5.11 29.60
CA ASP A 128 16.43 -4.65 30.82
C ASP A 128 16.42 -3.12 30.93
N LEU A 129 15.32 -2.57 31.46
CA LEU A 129 15.18 -1.13 31.59
C LEU A 129 15.96 -0.59 32.79
N ALA A 130 16.85 0.37 32.53
CA ALA A 130 17.47 1.17 33.57
C ALA A 130 16.49 2.19 34.16
N ALA A 131 16.91 2.85 35.23
CA ALA A 131 16.12 3.93 35.80
C ALA A 131 15.83 5.03 34.77
N ARG A 132 14.60 5.56 34.78
CA ARG A 132 14.11 6.60 33.84
C ARG A 132 13.98 6.15 32.38
N GLN A 133 14.11 4.87 32.08
CA GLN A 133 13.82 4.34 30.75
C GLN A 133 12.40 3.80 30.68
N VAL A 134 11.83 3.80 29.48
CA VAL A 134 10.57 3.13 29.18
C VAL A 134 10.72 2.26 27.96
N ARG A 135 9.95 1.18 27.90
CA ARG A 135 9.77 0.41 26.68
C ARG A 135 8.48 0.83 26.01
N VAL A 136 8.58 1.13 24.73
CA VAL A 136 7.44 1.56 23.91
C VAL A 136 7.14 0.47 22.88
N ALA A 137 5.89 0.01 22.83
CA ALA A 137 5.36 -0.71 21.68
C ALA A 137 5.14 0.31 20.56
N VAL A 138 6.09 0.38 19.64
CA VAL A 138 6.11 1.35 18.55
C VAL A 138 4.98 1.06 17.57
N GLY A 139 4.14 2.07 17.29
CA GLY A 139 3.08 2.00 16.29
C GLY A 139 3.45 2.67 14.96
N ALA A 140 4.32 3.68 15.00
CA ALA A 140 4.84 4.37 13.82
C ALA A 140 6.27 4.88 14.06
N VAL A 141 7.08 4.93 13.01
CA VAL A 141 8.47 5.43 13.01
C VAL A 141 8.58 6.51 11.94
N GLY A 142 9.26 7.62 12.25
CA GLY A 142 9.61 8.63 11.27
C GLY A 142 10.80 8.17 10.42
N VAL A 143 10.69 8.29 9.09
CA VAL A 143 11.80 8.01 8.17
C VAL A 143 12.37 9.33 7.70
N ASN A 144 13.66 9.55 7.97
CA ASN A 144 14.36 10.78 7.66
C ASN A 144 15.39 10.56 6.54
N PHE A 145 15.90 11.65 5.96
CA PHE A 145 16.98 11.60 4.96
C PHE A 145 18.24 10.93 5.52
N ARG A 146 18.50 11.06 6.82
CA ARG A 146 19.54 10.30 7.53
C ARG A 146 19.38 8.78 7.32
N ASP A 147 18.17 8.26 7.47
CA ASP A 147 17.90 6.82 7.35
C ASP A 147 18.17 6.32 5.93
N VAL A 148 17.89 7.16 4.92
CA VAL A 148 18.27 6.90 3.52
C VAL A 148 19.79 6.80 3.37
N LEU A 149 20.54 7.76 3.91
CA LEU A 149 22.01 7.73 3.86
C LEU A 149 22.61 6.56 4.64
N VAL A 150 22.00 6.17 5.76
CA VAL A 150 22.39 4.99 6.54
C VAL A 150 22.15 3.72 5.73
N ALA A 151 20.99 3.60 5.07
CA ALA A 151 20.68 2.45 4.20
C ALA A 151 21.64 2.33 3.01
N LEU A 152 22.10 3.46 2.46
CA LEU A 152 23.06 3.49 1.37
C LEU A 152 24.52 3.40 1.82
N GLY A 153 24.80 3.24 3.12
CA GLY A 153 26.17 3.20 3.65
C GLY A 153 26.95 4.53 3.49
N MET A 154 26.25 5.63 3.22
CA MET A 154 26.82 6.96 2.96
C MET A 154 26.88 7.84 4.22
N TYR A 155 26.29 7.39 5.34
CA TYR A 155 26.25 8.18 6.56
C TYR A 155 27.55 8.06 7.37
N PRO A 156 28.25 9.18 7.67
CA PRO A 156 29.52 9.15 8.40
C PRO A 156 29.39 8.50 9.77
N GLY A 157 30.26 7.53 10.07
CA GLY A 157 30.24 6.78 11.33
C GLY A 157 29.19 5.66 11.39
N GLY A 158 28.48 5.40 10.30
CA GLY A 158 27.38 4.45 10.25
C GLY A 158 26.15 4.92 11.06
N GLY A 159 25.20 4.03 11.27
CA GLY A 159 24.03 4.36 12.07
C GLY A 159 22.98 3.27 12.08
N GLU A 160 22.01 3.47 12.96
CA GLU A 160 20.81 2.64 13.02
C GLU A 160 19.64 3.39 12.38
N LEU A 161 18.82 2.64 11.65
CA LEU A 161 17.58 3.14 11.07
C LEU A 161 16.55 3.42 12.17
N GLY A 162 15.75 4.47 11.95
CA GLY A 162 14.58 4.78 12.77
C GLY A 162 14.94 5.42 14.10
N ALA A 163 15.35 6.69 14.05
CA ALA A 163 15.76 7.45 15.23
C ALA A 163 14.59 7.99 16.07
N GLU A 164 13.37 8.00 15.52
CA GLU A 164 12.19 8.60 16.15
C GLU A 164 10.92 7.82 15.84
N GLY A 165 9.96 7.85 16.76
CA GLY A 165 8.70 7.17 16.57
C GLY A 165 7.68 7.48 17.65
N ALA A 166 6.47 6.99 17.45
CA ALA A 166 5.36 7.10 18.37
C ALA A 166 4.78 5.71 18.69
N GLY A 167 4.32 5.53 19.92
CA GLY A 167 3.77 4.27 20.36
C GLY A 167 3.26 4.34 21.79
N VAL A 168 2.96 3.17 22.34
CA VAL A 168 2.39 3.03 23.69
C VAL A 168 3.47 2.53 24.64
N VAL A 169 3.62 3.17 25.81
CA VAL A 169 4.51 2.67 26.85
C VAL A 169 3.97 1.35 27.39
N VAL A 170 4.78 0.28 27.33
CA VAL A 170 4.42 -1.08 27.79
C VAL A 170 5.19 -1.51 29.04
N GLU A 171 6.31 -0.85 29.34
CA GLU A 171 7.07 -1.11 30.55
C GLU A 171 7.80 0.17 30.98
N VAL A 172 7.94 0.36 32.29
CA VAL A 172 8.58 1.52 32.89
C VAL A 172 9.69 1.03 33.81
N GLY A 173 10.90 1.53 33.60
CA GLY A 173 12.05 1.21 34.43
C GLY A 173 11.91 1.72 35.87
N PRO A 174 12.75 1.22 36.79
CA PRO A 174 12.67 1.57 38.19
C PRO A 174 12.82 3.09 38.42
N GLY A 175 12.07 3.63 39.39
CA GLY A 175 12.17 5.04 39.81
C GLY A 175 11.39 6.06 38.97
N SER A 176 10.68 5.65 37.91
CA SER A 176 9.81 6.54 37.12
C SER A 176 8.40 6.63 37.73
N ARG A 177 8.14 7.63 38.57
CA ARG A 177 6.77 7.99 38.98
C ARG A 177 6.34 9.22 38.18
N GLY A 178 5.47 9.03 37.19
CA GLY A 178 4.96 10.09 36.29
C GLY A 178 5.22 9.76 34.82
N CYS A 179 4.41 10.34 33.91
CA CYS A 179 4.63 10.23 32.46
C CYS A 179 6.04 10.75 32.15
N PRO A 180 7.02 9.89 31.82
CA PRO A 180 8.37 10.36 31.62
C PRO A 180 8.36 11.21 30.35
N SER A 181 8.85 12.45 30.45
CA SER A 181 9.15 13.24 29.27
C SER A 181 10.11 12.41 28.42
N VAL A 182 9.68 12.06 27.20
CA VAL A 182 10.52 11.36 26.23
C VAL A 182 11.68 12.30 25.93
N THR A 183 12.87 11.97 26.46
CA THR A 183 14.09 12.68 26.14
C THR A 183 15.19 11.65 25.94
N ARG A 184 15.49 11.45 24.65
CA ARG A 184 16.57 10.66 24.00
C ARG A 184 16.90 9.28 24.57
#